data_AF-A0A5A9DRJ2-F1
#
_entry.id   AF-A0A5A9DRJ2-F1
#
_cell.length_a   1.000
_cell.length_b   1.000
_cell.length_c   1.000
_cell.angle_alpha   90.00
_cell.angle_beta   90.00
_cell.angle_gamma   90.00
#
_symmetry.space_group_name_H-M   'P 1'
#
loop_
_entity.id
_entity.type
_entity.pdbx_description
1 polymer ?
#
loop_
_entity_poly.entity_id
_entity_poly.type
_entity_poly.pdbx_seq_one_letter_code
_entity_poly.pdbx_strand_id
1 'polypeptide(L)' 'MNPVVGLDVSKGESEVQAFLDKGKPYGKSFSIKHDLDGLGSLLGFLESVKDKTGIQPSVVLEATGHYHAPV' A
#
# COMPACT_ATOMS: atom_id res chain seq x y z
N MET A 1 -1.07 -18.37 0.39
CA MET A 1 0.00 -17.49 0.92
C MET A 1 -0.67 -16.41 1.76
N ASN A 2 0.10 -15.66 2.57
CA ASN A 2 -0.44 -14.52 3.31
C ASN A 2 -0.70 -13.34 2.36
N PRO A 3 -1.70 -12.49 2.64
CA PRO A 3 -1.94 -11.28 1.86
C PRO A 3 -0.74 -10.33 1.96
N VAL A 4 -0.47 -9.63 0.85
CA VAL A 4 0.63 -8.66 0.75
C VAL A 4 0.09 -7.36 0.19
N VAL A 5 0.57 -6.24 0.72
CA VAL A 5 0.29 -4.90 0.21
C VAL A 5 1.62 -4.26 -0.14
N GLY A 6 1.83 -4.03 -1.44
CA GLY A 6 2.99 -3.31 -1.97
C GLY A 6 2.70 -1.82 -2.02
N LEU A 7 3.66 -1.01 -1.58
CA LEU A 7 3.67 0.44 -1.77
C LEU A 7 4.89 0.81 -2.59
N ASP A 8 4.65 1.39 -3.75
CA ASP A 8 5.65 2.15 -4.48
C ASP A 8 5.71 3.55 -3.86
N VAL A 9 6.83 3.89 -3.23
CA VAL A 9 7.00 5.11 -2.42
C VAL A 9 7.81 6.14 -3.20
N SER A 10 7.14 7.25 -3.54
CA SER A 10 7.69 8.43 -4.20
C SER A 10 7.53 9.69 -3.35
N LYS A 11 8.15 10.81 -3.74
CA LYS A 11 8.10 12.05 -2.94
C LYS A 11 6.67 12.61 -2.86
N GLY A 12 6.05 12.50 -1.69
CA GLY A 12 4.74 13.10 -1.38
C GLY A 12 3.54 12.20 -1.64
N GLU A 13 3.71 11.07 -2.32
CA GLU A 13 2.67 10.09 -2.55
C GLU A 13 3.21 8.66 -2.71
N SER A 14 2.34 7.67 -2.53
CA SER A 14 2.65 6.27 -2.80
C SER A 14 1.55 5.61 -3.61
N GLU A 15 1.92 4.78 -4.57
CA GLU A 15 0.96 3.88 -5.23
C GLU A 15 0.86 2.57 -4.44
N VAL A 16 -0.36 2.16 -4.14
CA VAL A 16 -0.70 1.00 -3.30
C VAL A 16 -1.30 -0.09 -4.16
N GLN A 17 -0.82 -1.32 -4.04
CA GLN A 17 -1.42 -2.51 -4.66
C GLN A 17 -1.44 -3.68 -3.67
N ALA A 18 -2.60 -4.31 -3.50
CA ALA A 18 -2.76 -5.49 -2.66
C ALA A 18 -2.86 -6.78 -3.46
N PHE A 19 -2.46 -7.88 -2.85
CA PHE A 19 -2.61 -9.24 -3.34
C PHE A 19 -3.14 -10.12 -2.20
N LEU A 20 -4.30 -10.78 -2.40
CA LEU A 20 -4.84 -11.69 -1.36
C LEU A 20 -4.14 -13.04 -1.36
N ASP A 21 -3.56 -13.42 -2.50
CA ASP A 21 -2.80 -14.65 -2.69
C ASP A 21 -1.87 -14.47 -3.90
N LYS A 22 -0.98 -15.44 -4.15
CA LYS A 22 -0.01 -15.37 -5.24
C LYS A 22 -0.70 -15.15 -6.59
N GLY A 23 -0.39 -14.03 -7.25
CA GLY A 23 -0.97 -13.68 -8.56
C GLY A 23 -2.44 -13.29 -8.53
N LYS A 24 -3.02 -13.04 -7.34
CA LYS A 24 -4.42 -12.60 -7.18
C LYS A 24 -4.46 -11.15 -6.66
N PRO A 25 -4.35 -10.15 -7.56
CA PRO A 25 -4.46 -8.75 -7.16
C PRO A 25 -5.84 -8.48 -6.55
N TYR A 26 -5.86 -7.58 -5.56
CA TYR A 26 -7.07 -7.16 -4.88
C TYR A 26 -7.40 -5.72 -5.23
N GLY A 27 -8.52 -5.53 -5.92
CA GLY A 27 -8.92 -4.21 -6.39
C GLY A 27 -7.96 -3.66 -7.44
N LYS A 28 -8.10 -2.36 -7.72
CA LYS A 28 -7.17 -1.59 -8.55
C LYS A 28 -6.11 -0.96 -7.66
N SER A 29 -4.95 -0.63 -8.24
CA SER A 29 -4.00 0.25 -7.57
C SER A 29 -4.62 1.62 -7.32
N PHE A 30 -4.15 2.29 -6.28
CA PHE A 30 -4.56 3.63 -5.93
C PHE A 30 -3.41 4.39 -5.29
N SER A 31 -3.39 5.71 -5.45
CA SER A 31 -2.39 6.57 -4.81
C SER A 31 -2.88 7.11 -3.48
N ILE A 32 -1.98 7.19 -2.51
CA ILE A 32 -2.17 7.90 -1.25
C ILE A 32 -1.18 9.07 -1.18
N LYS A 33 -1.61 10.20 -0.65
CA LYS A 33 -0.70 11.28 -0.28
C LYS A 33 -0.03 10.98 1.05
N HIS A 34 1.15 11.57 1.26
CA HIS A 34 1.88 11.50 2.53
C HIS A 34 1.39 12.56 3.52
N ASP A 35 0.08 12.66 3.67
CA ASP A 35 -0.63 13.48 4.65
C ASP A 35 -1.52 12.60 5.55
N LEU A 36 -2.18 13.20 6.55
CA LEU A 36 -2.99 12.44 7.50
C LEU A 36 -4.18 11.73 6.84
N ASP A 37 -4.82 12.35 5.85
CA ASP A 37 -5.95 11.77 5.11
C ASP A 37 -5.51 10.58 4.26
N GLY A 38 -4.39 10.70 3.54
CA GLY A 38 -3.83 9.62 2.73
C GLY A 38 -3.35 8.44 3.58
N LEU A 39 -2.67 8.71 4.68
CA LEU A 39 -2.24 7.66 5.63
C LEU A 39 -3.42 7.03 6.38
N GLY A 40 -4.45 7.81 6.72
CA GLY A 40 -5.70 7.29 7.28
C GLY A 40 -6.43 6.37 6.30
N SER A 41 -6.46 6.74 5.02
CA SER A 41 -7.04 5.91 3.96
C SER A 41 -6.27 4.59 3.78
N LEU A 42 -4.94 4.64 3.84
CA LEU A 42 -4.11 3.43 3.83
C LEU A 42 -4.42 2.51 5.02
N LEU A 43 -4.52 3.08 6.23
CA LEU A 43 -4.83 2.30 7.42
C LEU A 43 -6.17 1.57 7.29
N GLY A 44 -7.23 2.29 6.90
CA GLY A 44 -8.55 1.68 6.69
C GLY A 44 -8.54 0.61 5.59
N PHE A 45 -7.72 0.79 4.54
CA PHE A 45 -7.53 -0.23 3.53
C PHE A 45 -6.85 -1.49 4.09
N LEU A 46 -5.78 -1.35 4.89
CA LEU A 46 -5.10 -2.48 5.53
C LEU A 46 -6.02 -3.25 6.48
N GLU A 47 -6.85 -2.55 7.25
CA GLU A 47 -7.89 -3.15 8.08
C GLU A 47 -8.89 -3.95 7.24
N SER A 48 -9.37 -3.38 6.12
CA SER A 48 -10.29 -4.10 5.23
C SER A 48 -9.69 -5.38 4.63
N VAL A 49 -8.39 -5.38 4.31
CA VAL A 49 -7.67 -6.57 3.82
C VAL A 49 -7.57 -7.61 4.93
N LYS A 50 -7.26 -7.18 6.16
CA LYS A 50 -7.21 -8.06 7.34
C LYS A 50 -8.57 -8.68 7.63
N ASP A 51 -9.64 -7.89 7.66
CA ASP A 51 -11.00 -8.38 7.94
C ASP A 51 -11.46 -9.39 6.89
N LYS A 52 -11.09 -9.17 5.62
CA LYS A 52 -11.46 -10.04 4.52
C LYS A 52 -10.72 -11.38 4.51
N THR A 53 -9.45 -11.39 4.92
CA THR A 53 -8.58 -12.57 4.86
C THR A 53 -8.41 -13.27 6.20
N GLY A 54 -8.77 -12.61 7.30
CA GLY A 54 -8.46 -13.03 8.67
C GLY A 54 -6.97 -12.93 9.02
N ILE A 55 -6.14 -12.38 8.14
CA ILE A 55 -4.67 -12.36 8.27
C ILE A 55 -4.17 -10.92 8.13
N GLN A 56 -3.30 -10.49 9.04
CA GLN A 56 -2.63 -9.20 8.91
C GLN A 56 -1.77 -9.20 7.62
N PRO A 57 -2.03 -8.30 6.66
CA PRO A 57 -1.21 -8.24 5.46
C PRO A 57 0.22 -7.80 5.77
N SER A 58 1.19 -8.44 5.11
CA SER A 58 2.55 -7.94 5.08
C SER A 58 2.62 -6.71 4.18
N VAL A 59 3.25 -5.63 4.66
CA VAL A 59 3.45 -4.41 3.89
C VAL A 59 4.87 -4.38 3.34
N VAL A 60 5.01 -4.24 2.03
CA VAL A 60 6.30 -4.15 1.34
C VAL A 60 6.44 -2.75 0.77
N LEU A 61 7.49 -2.04 1.18
CA LEU A 61 7.77 -0.67 0.72
C LEU A 61 8.91 -0.71 -0.30
N GLU A 62 8.64 -0.27 -1.52
CA GLU A 62 9.62 -0.11 -2.59
C GLU A 62 9.90 1.39 -2.78
N ALA A 63 11.14 1.82 -2.61
CA ALA A 63 11.51 3.22 -2.81
C ALA A 63 11.85 3.47 -4.29
N THR A 64 11.03 4.27 -4.98
CA THR A 64 11.26 4.63 -6.39
C THR A 64 11.93 6.01 -6.50
N GLY A 65 13.20 6.07 -6.12
CA GLY A 65 14.21 7.01 -6.62
C GLY A 65 14.07 8.54 -6.43
N HIS A 66 12.89 9.10 -6.16
CA HIS A 66 12.66 10.55 -6.24
C HIS A 66 12.87 11.32 -4.93
N TYR A 67 13.24 10.63 -3.84
CA TYR A 67 13.53 11.29 -2.56
C TYR A 67 14.90 11.98 -2.50
N HIS A 68 15.82 11.67 -3.43
CA HIS A 68 17.15 12.28 -3.49
C HIS A 68 17.18 13.63 -4.24
N ALA A 69 16.06 14.08 -4.83
CA ALA A 69 15.99 15.39 -5.46
C ALA A 69 15.57 16.46 -4.42
N PRO A 70 16.39 17.51 -4.19
CA PRO A 70 16.07 18.55 -3.22
C PRO A 70 14.74 19.25 -3.57
N VAL A 71 14.05 19.74 -2.52
CA VAL A 71 12.90 20.65 -2.64
C VAL A 71 13.37 22.06 -3.00
#